data_AF-A0A2D7H324-F1
#
_entry.id   AF-A0A2D7H324-F1
#
_cell.length_a   1.000
_cell.length_b   1.000
_cell.length_c   1.000
_cell.angle_alpha   90.00
_cell.angle_beta   90.00
_cell.angle_gamma   90.00
#
_symmetry.space_group_name_H-M   'P 1'
#
loop_
_entity.id
_entity.type
_entity.pdbx_description
1 polymer ?
#
loop_
_entity_poly.entity_id
_entity_poly.type
_entity_poly.pdbx_seq_one_letter_code
_entity_poly.pdbx_strand_id
1 'polypeptide(L)'
;MQTQKTPIHPRRGIALMIVMIAILVTGTMAVAYFGSRDNSIAISKNVEASLRARAVAESGLDLAIAILETNADWRTQHTDGVILDSFAFGGGEITLTVIDSETDSPPTESTNKVDITILSSIEGISQTTQATATIFPAEDDFDVDYSEYAIFAQSQITIRDSASIHQWNASPLVSQQNQLLIGTLATGPMSVQLNTWSPLRNISLHTLSNASSMLSPSLSSAQELPDSMPFPSPPTPPKECKPFSLDKASDDEDDRDDYEEHENHLSWANMFAHGFGQDFRKSDNTIDVQSGSYEIKNLTLNAGKSVTVHGDVSLTISDTCTLNAASILLADDATLTLHVGGNVRITSSYIGNIEKSTNSWIDPSRIQLYGQADSNWDIDGMSTIKCEIYAPMSDVELSGVSTVCGRIAANEVTLRGDSRLLYDSTLDHGGFADSSSSLYDGDGELRPQVKQLTVLDPVLIDALYESVSETASNTYSSFQDWWDEPTKRPNEVTYALIVYGVDARRWESFARFARQTRSTTFATVFDK
;
A
#
# COMPACT_ATOMS: atom_id res chain seq x y z
N MET A 1 -32.61 -65.71 91.00
CA MET A 1 -31.79 -65.14 89.91
C MET A 1 -32.70 -65.00 88.69
N GLN A 2 -33.30 -63.81 88.50
CA GLN A 2 -34.24 -63.54 87.40
C GLN A 2 -33.52 -62.76 86.30
N THR A 3 -33.44 -63.36 85.13
CA THR A 3 -32.80 -62.83 83.92
C THR A 3 -33.73 -61.83 83.25
N GLN A 4 -33.32 -60.56 83.23
CA GLN A 4 -34.04 -59.45 82.62
C GLN A 4 -33.80 -59.45 81.10
N LYS A 5 -34.86 -59.64 80.31
CA LYS A 5 -34.83 -59.69 78.85
C LYS A 5 -35.06 -58.29 78.29
N THR A 6 -34.05 -57.68 77.68
CA THR A 6 -34.15 -56.39 77.00
C THR A 6 -34.96 -56.52 75.69
N PRO A 7 -35.95 -55.63 75.44
CA PRO A 7 -36.71 -55.64 74.20
C PRO A 7 -35.88 -55.04 73.05
N ILE A 8 -35.72 -55.80 71.97
CA ILE A 8 -35.11 -55.37 70.71
C ILE A 8 -36.18 -54.61 69.92
N HIS A 9 -36.07 -53.28 69.83
CA HIS A 9 -36.92 -52.49 68.94
C HIS A 9 -36.49 -52.69 67.47
N PRO A 10 -37.42 -53.07 66.56
CA PRO A 10 -37.09 -53.28 65.16
C PRO A 10 -36.90 -51.94 64.43
N ARG A 11 -35.67 -51.46 64.32
CA ARG A 11 -35.27 -50.29 63.49
C ARG A 11 -35.27 -50.57 61.98
N ARG A 12 -36.25 -51.31 61.46
CA ARG A 12 -36.29 -51.75 60.05
C ARG A 12 -37.06 -50.81 59.10
N GLY A 13 -37.90 -49.91 59.62
CA GLY A 13 -38.66 -48.97 58.79
C GLY A 13 -37.84 -47.78 58.24
N ILE A 14 -36.92 -47.24 59.04
CA ILE A 14 -36.13 -46.05 58.66
C ILE A 14 -35.08 -46.40 57.58
N ALA A 15 -34.45 -47.57 57.67
CA ALA A 15 -33.46 -48.01 56.70
C ALA A 15 -34.06 -48.14 55.28
N LEU A 16 -35.30 -48.61 55.17
CA LEU A 16 -35.96 -48.78 53.87
C LEU A 16 -36.37 -47.44 53.24
N MET A 17 -36.77 -46.45 54.05
CA MET A 17 -37.00 -45.09 53.55
C MET A 17 -35.71 -44.41 53.06
N ILE A 18 -34.59 -44.58 53.77
CA ILE A 18 -33.30 -44.00 53.35
C ILE A 18 -32.85 -44.62 52.01
N VAL A 19 -33.05 -45.92 51.81
CA VAL A 19 -32.72 -46.59 50.55
C VAL A 19 -33.60 -46.10 49.41
N MET A 20 -34.91 -45.92 49.62
CA MET A 20 -35.81 -45.36 48.60
C MET A 20 -35.42 -43.92 48.22
N ILE A 21 -35.08 -43.07 49.19
CA ILE A 21 -34.62 -41.70 48.93
C ILE A 21 -33.29 -41.73 48.18
N ALA A 22 -32.34 -42.58 48.59
CA ALA A 22 -31.05 -42.70 47.91
C ALA A 22 -31.21 -43.14 46.45
N ILE A 23 -32.10 -44.11 46.18
CA ILE A 23 -32.41 -44.55 44.81
C ILE A 23 -33.05 -43.42 44.00
N LEU A 24 -33.98 -42.67 44.59
CA LEU A 24 -34.66 -41.55 43.92
C LEU A 24 -33.68 -40.43 43.58
N VAL A 25 -32.84 -40.01 44.54
CA VAL A 25 -31.80 -38.99 44.32
C VAL A 25 -30.80 -39.48 43.27
N THR A 26 -30.31 -40.71 43.38
CA THR A 26 -29.35 -41.27 42.40
C THR A 26 -29.97 -41.36 41.00
N GLY A 27 -31.25 -41.74 40.90
CA GLY A 27 -32.00 -41.77 39.64
C GLY A 27 -32.15 -40.39 39.02
N THR A 28 -32.57 -39.39 39.80
CA THR A 28 -32.70 -38.00 39.30
C THR A 28 -31.36 -37.41 38.87
N MET A 29 -30.28 -37.67 39.61
CA MET A 29 -28.93 -37.20 39.29
C MET A 29 -28.39 -37.89 38.03
N ALA A 30 -28.68 -39.19 37.83
CA ALA A 30 -28.31 -39.90 36.61
C ALA A 30 -29.04 -39.34 35.38
N VAL A 31 -30.35 -39.11 35.46
CA VAL A 31 -31.13 -38.50 34.36
C VAL A 31 -30.62 -37.09 34.03
N ALA A 32 -30.36 -36.27 35.04
CA ALA A 32 -29.78 -34.94 34.85
C ALA A 32 -28.38 -34.97 34.21
N TYR A 33 -27.54 -35.95 34.61
CA TYR A 33 -26.22 -36.15 34.04
C TYR A 33 -26.28 -36.55 32.56
N PHE A 34 -27.17 -37.50 32.20
CA PHE A 34 -27.37 -37.89 30.80
C PHE A 34 -27.90 -36.73 29.95
N GLY A 35 -28.92 -36.01 30.43
CA GLY A 35 -29.43 -34.82 29.75
C GLY A 35 -28.38 -33.70 29.57
N SER A 36 -27.45 -33.55 30.52
CA SER A 36 -26.35 -32.59 30.38
C SER A 36 -25.32 -33.01 29.31
N ARG A 37 -25.11 -34.32 29.12
CA ARG A 37 -24.13 -34.85 28.17
C ARG A 37 -24.61 -34.73 26.72
N ASP A 38 -25.91 -34.88 26.48
CA ASP A 38 -26.48 -34.69 25.15
C ASP A 38 -26.37 -33.22 24.68
N ASN A 39 -26.57 -32.27 25.60
CA ASN A 39 -26.32 -30.85 25.32
C ASN A 39 -24.85 -30.57 24.99
N SER A 40 -23.90 -31.26 25.63
CA SER A 40 -22.48 -31.13 25.31
C SER A 40 -22.15 -31.62 23.89
N ILE A 41 -22.81 -32.68 23.41
CA ILE A 41 -22.62 -33.17 22.03
C ILE A 41 -23.12 -32.13 21.02
N ALA A 42 -24.30 -31.56 21.23
CA ALA A 42 -24.84 -30.52 20.35
C ALA A 42 -23.96 -29.25 20.34
N ILE A 43 -23.47 -28.83 21.51
CA ILE A 43 -22.54 -27.68 21.61
C ILE A 43 -21.23 -27.99 20.89
N SER A 44 -20.63 -29.15 21.12
CA SER A 44 -19.38 -29.55 20.45
C SER A 44 -19.56 -29.59 18.93
N LYS A 45 -20.70 -30.09 18.45
CA LYS A 45 -21.01 -30.11 17.02
C LYS A 45 -21.12 -28.69 16.44
N ASN A 46 -21.77 -27.77 17.16
CA ASN A 46 -21.87 -26.37 16.72
C ASN A 46 -20.52 -25.65 16.74
N VAL A 47 -19.66 -25.94 17.73
CA VAL A 47 -18.29 -25.40 17.78
C VAL A 47 -17.45 -25.94 16.62
N GLU A 48 -17.53 -27.24 16.35
CA GLU A 48 -16.84 -27.86 15.22
C GLU A 48 -17.32 -27.28 13.88
N ALA A 49 -18.64 -27.17 13.67
CA ALA A 49 -19.22 -26.57 12.48
C ALA A 49 -18.84 -25.08 12.33
N SER A 50 -18.79 -24.31 13.42
CA SER A 50 -18.33 -22.91 13.40
C SER A 50 -16.84 -22.80 13.04
N LEU A 51 -15.98 -23.66 13.60
CA LEU A 51 -14.55 -23.69 13.26
C LEU A 51 -14.32 -24.09 11.80
N ARG A 52 -15.09 -25.07 11.30
CA ARG A 52 -15.06 -25.45 9.89
C ARG A 52 -15.56 -24.33 8.98
N ALA A 53 -16.67 -23.68 9.33
CA ALA A 53 -17.20 -22.56 8.55
C ALA A 53 -16.16 -21.44 8.48
N ARG A 54 -15.48 -21.15 9.58
CA ARG A 54 -14.38 -20.18 9.59
C ARG A 54 -13.23 -20.59 8.68
N ALA A 55 -12.75 -21.83 8.77
CA ALA A 55 -11.69 -22.33 7.91
C ALA A 55 -12.10 -22.25 6.43
N VAL A 56 -13.35 -22.58 6.11
CA VAL A 56 -13.91 -22.45 4.75
C VAL A 56 -14.02 -20.99 4.31
N ALA A 57 -14.35 -20.05 5.21
CA ALA A 57 -14.35 -18.62 4.89
C ALA A 57 -12.93 -18.08 4.64
N GLU A 58 -11.95 -18.51 5.44
CA GLU A 58 -10.53 -18.16 5.26
C GLU A 58 -10.00 -18.71 3.92
N SER A 59 -10.27 -19.99 3.60
CA SER A 59 -9.90 -20.54 2.29
C SER A 59 -10.73 -19.95 1.14
N GLY A 60 -11.95 -19.49 1.40
CA GLY A 60 -12.78 -18.77 0.43
C GLY A 60 -12.21 -17.38 0.11
N LEU A 61 -11.50 -16.75 1.04
CA LEU A 61 -10.76 -15.51 0.78
C LEU A 61 -9.56 -15.79 -0.13
N ASP A 62 -8.81 -16.86 0.11
CA ASP A 62 -7.71 -17.27 -0.79
C ASP A 62 -8.22 -17.52 -2.22
N LEU A 63 -9.40 -18.13 -2.35
CA LEU A 63 -10.07 -18.30 -3.64
C LEU A 63 -10.48 -16.97 -4.26
N ALA A 64 -11.01 -16.03 -3.47
CA ALA A 64 -11.38 -14.71 -3.96
C ALA A 64 -10.18 -13.95 -4.51
N ILE A 65 -9.06 -13.95 -3.77
CA ILE A 65 -7.81 -13.35 -4.23
C ILE A 65 -7.37 -14.01 -5.55
N ALA A 66 -7.40 -15.34 -5.64
CA ALA A 66 -7.05 -16.04 -6.86
C ALA A 66 -7.97 -15.69 -8.05
N ILE A 67 -9.25 -15.39 -7.82
CA ILE A 67 -10.16 -14.89 -8.87
C ILE A 67 -9.74 -13.49 -9.31
N LEU A 68 -9.44 -12.60 -8.35
CA LEU A 68 -8.99 -11.23 -8.65
C LEU A 68 -7.64 -11.19 -9.40
N GLU A 69 -6.76 -12.16 -9.16
CA GLU A 69 -5.47 -12.33 -9.86
C GLU A 69 -5.62 -12.80 -11.32
N THR A 70 -6.81 -13.25 -11.73
CA THR A 70 -7.05 -13.78 -13.09
C THR A 70 -7.63 -12.73 -14.03
N ASN A 71 -7.57 -13.00 -15.34
CA ASN A 71 -8.29 -12.23 -16.38
C ASN A 71 -9.78 -12.59 -16.48
N ALA A 72 -10.37 -13.21 -15.45
CA ALA A 72 -11.81 -13.38 -15.42
C ALA A 72 -12.48 -12.01 -15.36
N ASP A 73 -13.61 -11.85 -16.07
CA ASP A 73 -14.39 -10.61 -16.08
C ASP A 73 -15.14 -10.36 -14.75
N TRP A 74 -14.52 -10.57 -13.59
CA TRP A 74 -15.15 -10.43 -12.29
C TRP A 74 -15.66 -9.00 -12.03
N ARG A 75 -15.11 -7.99 -12.71
CA ARG A 75 -15.52 -6.58 -12.65
C ARG A 75 -16.87 -6.30 -13.30
N THR A 76 -17.27 -7.08 -14.30
CA THR A 76 -18.49 -6.84 -15.10
C THR A 76 -19.46 -8.02 -15.07
N GLN A 77 -18.95 -9.24 -14.86
CA GLN A 77 -19.74 -10.46 -14.69
C GLN A 77 -20.02 -10.74 -13.21
N HIS A 78 -20.77 -9.83 -12.58
CA HIS A 78 -21.32 -10.03 -11.23
C HIS A 78 -22.79 -9.61 -11.22
N THR A 79 -23.49 -9.99 -10.15
CA THR A 79 -24.84 -9.47 -9.86
C THR A 79 -24.76 -8.70 -8.54
N ASP A 80 -24.83 -7.36 -8.61
CA ASP A 80 -24.72 -6.47 -7.46
C ASP A 80 -23.47 -6.74 -6.59
N GLY A 81 -22.32 -7.00 -7.23
CA GLY A 81 -21.04 -7.30 -6.57
C GLY A 81 -20.88 -8.75 -6.10
N VAL A 82 -21.91 -9.60 -6.25
CA VAL A 82 -21.81 -11.03 -5.95
C VAL A 82 -21.17 -11.75 -7.13
N ILE A 83 -19.97 -12.32 -6.89
CA ILE A 83 -19.20 -13.08 -7.89
C ILE A 83 -19.54 -14.56 -7.80
N LEU A 84 -19.60 -15.11 -6.59
CA LEU A 84 -20.01 -16.49 -6.33
C LEU A 84 -21.17 -16.49 -5.35
N ASP A 85 -22.22 -17.26 -5.63
CA ASP A 85 -23.38 -17.40 -4.76
C ASP A 85 -23.60 -18.88 -4.38
N SER A 86 -23.59 -19.19 -3.07
CA SER A 86 -23.77 -20.54 -2.54
C SER A 86 -22.86 -21.59 -3.21
N PHE A 87 -21.62 -21.20 -3.51
CA PHE A 87 -20.65 -22.06 -4.18
C PHE A 87 -20.11 -23.13 -3.22
N ALA A 88 -20.20 -24.40 -3.61
CA ALA A 88 -19.74 -25.51 -2.77
C ALA A 88 -18.20 -25.55 -2.70
N PHE A 89 -17.64 -25.28 -1.52
CA PHE A 89 -16.20 -25.20 -1.31
C PHE A 89 -15.80 -25.69 0.09
N GLY A 90 -14.74 -26.51 0.18
CA GLY A 90 -14.21 -26.99 1.46
C GLY A 90 -15.20 -27.78 2.33
N GLY A 91 -16.26 -28.35 1.75
CA GLY A 91 -17.33 -29.05 2.48
C GLY A 91 -18.43 -28.14 3.05
N GLY A 92 -18.42 -26.85 2.71
CA GLY A 92 -19.48 -25.88 2.96
C GLY A 92 -19.93 -25.18 1.70
N GLU A 93 -20.76 -24.15 1.87
CA GLU A 93 -21.10 -23.19 0.82
C GLU A 93 -20.45 -21.84 1.13
N ILE A 94 -20.00 -21.12 0.11
CA ILE A 94 -19.52 -19.74 0.23
C ILE A 94 -20.27 -18.82 -0.72
N THR A 95 -20.53 -17.59 -0.27
CA THR A 95 -20.92 -16.46 -1.10
C THR A 95 -19.78 -15.44 -1.05
N LEU A 96 -19.27 -15.06 -2.21
CA LEU A 96 -18.23 -14.06 -2.40
C LEU A 96 -18.87 -12.78 -2.95
N THR A 97 -18.76 -11.71 -2.18
CA THR A 97 -19.18 -10.36 -2.57
C THR A 97 -17.97 -9.44 -2.61
N VAL A 98 -17.89 -8.61 -3.64
CA VAL A 98 -16.85 -7.60 -3.85
C VAL A 98 -17.54 -6.27 -4.09
N ILE A 99 -17.09 -5.23 -3.37
CA ILE A 99 -17.60 -3.86 -3.46
C ILE A 99 -16.42 -2.93 -3.71
N ASP A 100 -16.58 -1.92 -4.56
CA ASP A 100 -15.58 -0.88 -4.77
C ASP A 100 -15.44 -0.03 -3.50
N SER A 101 -14.24 0.03 -2.93
CA SER A 101 -13.98 0.71 -1.65
C SER A 101 -14.09 2.23 -1.73
N GLU A 102 -14.03 2.81 -2.93
CA GLU A 102 -14.07 4.26 -3.12
C GLU A 102 -15.50 4.74 -3.36
N THR A 103 -16.29 3.96 -4.10
CA THR A 103 -17.65 4.33 -4.50
C THR A 103 -18.75 3.66 -3.67
N ASP A 104 -18.41 2.69 -2.80
CA ASP A 104 -19.35 1.88 -2.03
C ASP A 104 -20.45 1.24 -2.91
N SER A 105 -20.07 0.91 -4.15
CA SER A 105 -20.94 0.39 -5.21
C SER A 105 -20.35 -0.91 -5.78
N PRO A 106 -21.15 -1.72 -6.52
CA PRO A 106 -20.61 -2.88 -7.23
C PRO A 106 -19.43 -2.49 -8.14
N PRO A 107 -18.43 -3.37 -8.31
CA PRO A 107 -17.23 -3.06 -9.08
C PRO A 107 -17.58 -2.78 -10.55
N THR A 108 -16.74 -1.97 -11.19
CA THR A 108 -16.80 -1.62 -12.61
C THR A 108 -15.44 -1.88 -13.25
N GLU A 109 -15.31 -1.68 -14.56
CA GLU A 109 -14.04 -1.88 -15.28
C GLU A 109 -12.88 -1.04 -14.71
N SER A 110 -13.18 0.14 -14.16
CA SER A 110 -12.18 1.03 -13.54
C SER A 110 -11.91 0.75 -12.07
N THR A 111 -12.55 -0.25 -11.45
CA THR A 111 -12.39 -0.53 -10.03
C THR A 111 -11.04 -1.23 -9.77
N ASN A 112 -10.18 -0.55 -9.00
CA ASN A 112 -8.86 -1.04 -8.61
C ASN A 112 -8.72 -1.30 -7.11
N LYS A 113 -9.64 -0.82 -6.28
CA LYS A 113 -9.65 -1.07 -4.84
C LYS A 113 -11.01 -1.61 -4.41
N VAL A 114 -11.00 -2.76 -3.74
CA VAL A 114 -12.22 -3.48 -3.39
C VAL A 114 -12.23 -3.97 -1.95
N ASP A 115 -13.41 -3.98 -1.36
CA ASP A 115 -13.71 -4.69 -0.13
C ASP A 115 -14.34 -6.05 -0.46
N ILE A 116 -13.62 -7.10 -0.07
CA ILE A 116 -14.01 -8.49 -0.26
C ILE A 116 -14.73 -8.95 1.00
N THR A 117 -15.92 -9.54 0.83
CA THR A 117 -16.68 -10.20 1.89
C THR A 117 -16.97 -11.65 1.48
N ILE A 118 -16.50 -12.59 2.32
CA ILE A 118 -16.80 -14.02 2.18
C ILE A 118 -17.78 -14.41 3.27
N LEU A 119 -18.96 -14.88 2.88
CA LEU A 119 -19.91 -15.53 3.78
C LEU A 119 -19.84 -17.03 3.56
N SER A 120 -19.37 -17.80 4.55
CA SER A 120 -19.44 -19.26 4.51
C SER A 120 -20.62 -19.79 5.31
N SER A 121 -21.15 -20.95 4.94
CA SER A 121 -22.20 -21.67 5.66
C SER A 121 -21.90 -23.17 5.71
N ILE A 122 -21.90 -23.74 6.92
CA ILE A 122 -21.78 -25.19 7.15
C ILE A 122 -22.85 -25.62 8.14
N GLU A 123 -23.71 -26.54 7.72
CA GLU A 123 -24.80 -27.08 8.54
C GLU A 123 -25.70 -25.97 9.18
N GLY A 124 -25.87 -24.85 8.47
CA GLY A 124 -26.69 -23.71 8.93
C GLY A 124 -25.97 -22.75 9.87
N ILE A 125 -24.68 -22.95 10.15
CA ILE A 125 -23.83 -21.98 10.85
C ILE A 125 -23.07 -21.18 9.81
N SER A 126 -23.23 -19.85 9.83
CA SER A 126 -22.48 -18.95 8.97
C SER A 126 -21.30 -18.28 9.66
N GLN A 127 -20.27 -17.96 8.88
CA GLN A 127 -19.14 -17.12 9.27
C GLN A 127 -18.83 -16.10 8.17
N THR A 128 -18.32 -14.95 8.56
CA THR A 128 -17.97 -13.88 7.61
C THR A 128 -16.51 -13.50 7.78
N THR A 129 -15.78 -13.42 6.67
CA THR A 129 -14.40 -12.92 6.59
C THR A 129 -14.37 -11.74 5.65
N GLN A 130 -13.62 -10.69 5.99
CA GLN A 130 -13.48 -9.49 5.18
C GLN A 130 -12.01 -9.14 4.94
N ALA A 131 -11.73 -8.57 3.78
CA ALA A 131 -10.42 -8.03 3.43
C ALA A 131 -10.60 -6.85 2.48
N THR A 132 -9.68 -5.89 2.52
CA THR A 132 -9.58 -4.86 1.49
C THR A 132 -8.44 -5.26 0.56
N ALA A 133 -8.69 -5.31 -0.74
CA ALA A 133 -7.70 -5.62 -1.75
C ALA A 133 -7.52 -4.45 -2.71
N THR A 134 -6.27 -4.18 -3.07
CA THR A 134 -5.91 -3.32 -4.19
C THR A 134 -5.41 -4.23 -5.31
N ILE A 135 -6.06 -4.13 -6.46
CA ILE A 135 -5.68 -4.82 -7.69
C ILE A 135 -4.78 -3.89 -8.47
N PHE A 136 -3.58 -4.36 -8.75
CA PHE A 136 -2.69 -3.77 -9.74
C PHE A 136 -2.95 -4.58 -11.02
N PRO A 137 -3.65 -4.02 -12.02
CA PRO A 137 -3.81 -4.71 -13.28
C PRO A 137 -2.41 -5.07 -13.78
N ALA A 138 -2.18 -6.34 -14.11
CA ALA A 138 -1.05 -6.67 -14.96
C ALA A 138 -1.45 -6.28 -16.36
N GLU A 139 -1.32 -4.98 -16.57
CA GLU A 139 -1.03 -4.53 -17.89
C GLU A 139 0.25 -5.29 -18.29
N ASP A 140 0.32 -5.84 -19.52
CA ASP A 140 1.61 -6.30 -20.12
C ASP A 140 2.48 -5.07 -20.42
N ASP A 141 2.44 -4.13 -19.48
CA ASP A 141 3.00 -2.83 -19.55
C ASP A 141 4.44 -2.96 -19.15
N PHE A 142 5.26 -2.29 -19.91
CA PHE A 142 6.67 -2.23 -19.68
C PHE A 142 6.97 -0.76 -19.62
N ASP A 143 7.66 -0.37 -18.56
CA ASP A 143 8.06 1.01 -18.45
C ASP A 143 9.38 1.21 -19.20
N VAL A 144 9.35 2.22 -20.07
CA VAL A 144 10.51 2.70 -20.82
C VAL A 144 11.20 3.88 -20.12
N ASP A 145 10.75 4.21 -18.90
CA ASP A 145 11.20 5.36 -18.14
C ASP A 145 12.02 4.99 -16.89
N TYR A 146 12.42 3.73 -16.76
CA TYR A 146 13.21 3.19 -15.66
C TYR A 146 12.47 3.18 -14.31
N SER A 147 11.17 2.91 -14.32
CA SER A 147 10.34 2.88 -13.11
C SER A 147 10.75 1.79 -12.13
N GLU A 148 11.32 0.69 -12.63
CA GLU A 148 11.79 -0.45 -11.83
C GLU A 148 13.02 -0.13 -10.97
N TYR A 149 13.68 1.00 -11.25
CA TYR A 149 14.86 1.45 -10.55
C TYR A 149 14.53 2.48 -9.49
N ALA A 150 15.04 2.26 -8.27
CA ALA A 150 15.03 3.29 -7.24
C ALA A 150 15.85 4.52 -7.69
N ILE A 151 17.03 4.26 -8.25
CA ILE A 151 17.88 5.27 -8.87
C ILE A 151 18.34 4.77 -10.23
N PHE A 152 18.11 5.57 -11.26
CA PHE A 152 18.72 5.38 -12.57
C PHE A 152 19.46 6.65 -12.99
N ALA A 153 20.73 6.53 -13.41
CA ALA A 153 21.52 7.69 -13.83
C ALA A 153 22.24 7.47 -15.16
N GLN A 154 22.24 8.46 -16.04
CA GLN A 154 23.00 8.40 -17.29
C GLN A 154 24.51 8.34 -17.04
N SER A 155 25.00 9.23 -16.18
CA SER A 155 26.43 9.55 -16.08
C SER A 155 27.04 9.17 -14.74
N GLN A 156 26.36 9.44 -13.62
CA GLN A 156 26.95 9.20 -12.29
C GLN A 156 25.91 9.00 -11.18
N ILE A 157 26.22 8.07 -10.26
CA ILE A 157 25.54 7.85 -8.99
C ILE A 157 26.56 8.00 -7.86
N THR A 158 26.28 8.90 -6.94
CA THR A 158 27.13 9.14 -5.76
C THR A 158 26.29 9.08 -4.50
N ILE A 159 26.59 8.17 -3.59
CA ILE A 159 25.98 8.06 -2.27
C ILE A 159 27.07 8.13 -1.22
N ARG A 160 27.03 9.12 -0.34
CA ARG A 160 28.08 9.41 0.65
C ARG A 160 27.51 9.65 2.03
N ASP A 161 28.41 9.73 3.02
CA ASP A 161 28.11 10.03 4.43
C ASP A 161 27.15 9.00 5.06
N SER A 162 26.06 9.46 5.68
CA SER A 162 25.01 8.62 6.26
C SER A 162 23.83 8.39 5.30
N ALA A 163 23.92 8.86 4.05
CA ALA A 163 22.80 8.75 3.13
C ALA A 163 22.44 7.29 2.84
N SER A 164 21.16 7.02 2.58
CA SER A 164 20.68 5.66 2.43
C SER A 164 19.53 5.50 1.43
N ILE A 165 19.41 4.27 0.92
CA ILE A 165 18.30 3.84 0.06
C ILE A 165 17.63 2.66 0.74
N HIS A 166 16.30 2.71 0.84
CA HIS A 166 15.48 1.65 1.42
C HIS A 166 14.20 1.50 0.62
N GLN A 167 13.50 0.38 0.81
CA GLN A 167 12.09 0.31 0.44
C GLN A 167 11.27 1.20 1.37
N TRP A 168 10.19 1.75 0.85
CA TRP A 168 9.30 2.60 1.61
C TRP A 168 8.37 1.75 2.47
N ASN A 169 8.54 1.79 3.79
CA ASN A 169 7.74 0.99 4.72
C ASN A 169 6.22 1.25 4.67
N ALA A 170 5.79 2.38 4.10
CA ALA A 170 4.38 2.68 3.92
C ALA A 170 3.82 2.09 2.61
N SER A 171 4.68 1.73 1.65
CA SER A 171 4.28 1.10 0.38
C SER A 171 3.51 -0.19 0.65
N PRO A 172 2.38 -0.43 -0.06
CA PRO A 172 1.60 -1.65 0.10
C PRO A 172 2.39 -2.91 -0.30
N LEU A 173 3.38 -2.77 -1.19
CA LEU A 173 4.17 -3.89 -1.72
C LEU A 173 5.46 -4.17 -0.94
N VAL A 174 5.70 -3.46 0.17
CA VAL A 174 6.94 -3.65 0.97
C VAL A 174 7.13 -5.08 1.50
N SER A 175 6.04 -5.82 1.74
CA SER A 175 6.11 -7.19 2.25
C SER A 175 6.65 -8.22 1.25
N GLN A 176 6.65 -7.89 -0.05
CA GLN A 176 7.09 -8.82 -1.09
C GLN A 176 8.62 -8.93 -1.22
N GLN A 177 9.38 -8.13 -0.46
CA GLN A 177 10.85 -8.21 -0.38
C GLN A 177 11.56 -8.17 -1.75
N ASN A 178 11.07 -7.35 -2.68
CA ASN A 178 11.77 -7.13 -3.96
C ASN A 178 13.18 -6.58 -3.74
N GLN A 179 14.10 -6.95 -4.61
CA GLN A 179 15.45 -6.38 -4.57
C GLN A 179 15.38 -4.91 -5.01
N LEU A 180 16.07 -4.01 -4.31
CA LEU A 180 16.18 -2.62 -4.74
C LEU A 180 17.11 -2.55 -5.95
N LEU A 181 16.64 -1.99 -7.05
CA LEU A 181 17.44 -1.87 -8.26
C LEU A 181 18.05 -0.45 -8.35
N ILE A 182 19.33 -0.39 -8.69
CA ILE A 182 20.02 0.82 -9.07
C ILE A 182 20.64 0.58 -10.44
N GLY A 183 20.50 1.51 -11.38
CA GLY A 183 20.98 1.36 -12.75
C GLY A 183 21.81 2.55 -13.23
N THR A 184 22.78 2.30 -14.11
CA THR A 184 23.46 3.38 -14.82
C THR A 184 23.89 3.00 -16.23
N LEU A 185 23.85 3.99 -17.14
CA LEU A 185 24.39 3.90 -18.49
C LEU A 185 25.87 4.30 -18.58
N ALA A 186 26.46 4.72 -17.46
CA ALA A 186 27.82 5.21 -17.43
C ALA A 186 28.82 4.08 -17.66
N THR A 187 29.84 4.37 -18.47
CA THR A 187 30.96 3.45 -18.75
C THR A 187 32.29 3.98 -18.19
N GLY A 188 32.29 5.21 -17.69
CA GLY A 188 33.44 5.86 -17.09
C GLY A 188 33.81 5.25 -15.72
N PRO A 189 35.10 5.30 -15.32
CA PRO A 189 35.51 4.82 -14.00
C PRO A 189 34.86 5.66 -12.90
N MET A 190 34.55 5.03 -11.75
CA MET A 190 34.00 5.71 -10.56
C MET A 190 32.65 6.42 -10.79
N SER A 191 31.90 6.04 -11.81
CA SER A 191 30.54 6.56 -12.06
C SER A 191 29.51 6.04 -11.05
N VAL A 192 29.80 4.96 -10.31
CA VAL A 192 29.01 4.56 -9.14
C VAL A 192 29.88 4.58 -7.90
N GLN A 193 29.54 5.45 -6.94
CA GLN A 193 30.29 5.62 -5.70
C GLN A 193 29.37 5.43 -4.50
N LEU A 194 29.51 4.29 -3.82
CA LEU A 194 28.73 3.96 -2.63
C LEU A 194 29.66 4.00 -1.41
N ASN A 195 29.81 5.20 -0.85
CA ASN A 195 30.65 5.48 0.32
C ASN A 195 29.78 5.82 1.54
N THR A 196 28.90 4.89 1.92
CA THR A 196 27.94 5.07 3.02
C THR A 196 28.39 4.34 4.28
N TRP A 197 28.03 4.87 5.45
CA TRP A 197 28.26 4.17 6.73
C TRP A 197 27.26 3.04 7.00
N SER A 198 26.09 3.11 6.37
CA SER A 198 25.03 2.11 6.48
C SER A 198 25.20 1.05 5.38
N PRO A 199 25.33 -0.25 5.70
CA PRO A 199 25.42 -1.28 4.70
C PRO A 199 24.14 -1.32 3.88
N LEU A 200 24.26 -1.04 2.58
CA LEU A 200 23.19 -1.23 1.61
C LEU A 200 22.93 -2.74 1.50
N ARG A 201 21.78 -3.19 1.99
CA ARG A 201 21.35 -4.60 1.90
C ARG A 201 20.32 -4.72 0.79
N ASN A 202 20.37 -5.84 0.05
CA ASN A 202 19.42 -6.16 -1.01
C ASN A 202 19.38 -5.14 -2.15
N ILE A 203 20.54 -4.64 -2.59
CA ILE A 203 20.64 -3.78 -3.77
C ILE A 203 21.24 -4.58 -4.93
N SER A 204 20.58 -4.56 -6.09
CA SER A 204 21.15 -4.97 -7.38
C SER A 204 21.69 -3.75 -8.09
N LEU A 205 22.92 -3.80 -8.60
CA LEU A 205 23.41 -2.78 -9.51
C LEU A 205 23.34 -3.29 -10.95
N HIS A 206 22.70 -2.53 -11.82
CA HIS A 206 22.59 -2.80 -13.24
C HIS A 206 23.49 -1.82 -14.00
N THR A 207 24.43 -2.34 -14.79
CA THR A 207 25.39 -1.51 -15.53
C THR A 207 25.63 -2.10 -16.92
N LEU A 208 26.12 -1.28 -17.86
CA LEU A 208 26.56 -1.80 -19.16
C LEU A 208 27.75 -2.78 -19.01
N SER A 209 27.90 -3.71 -19.96
CA SER A 209 28.92 -4.78 -19.94
C SER A 209 30.37 -4.29 -19.80
N ASN A 210 30.66 -3.06 -20.25
CA ASN A 210 31.98 -2.42 -20.19
C ASN A 210 32.24 -1.60 -18.90
N ALA A 211 31.32 -1.62 -17.94
CA ALA A 211 31.38 -0.89 -16.67
C ALA A 211 32.31 -1.51 -15.61
N SER A 212 33.14 -2.49 -15.97
CA SER A 212 33.78 -3.47 -15.06
C SER A 212 34.73 -2.90 -13.98
N SER A 213 34.97 -1.59 -13.96
CA SER A 213 35.82 -0.90 -12.96
C SER A 213 35.04 -0.08 -11.92
N MET A 214 33.71 -0.21 -11.88
CA MET A 214 32.80 0.73 -11.20
C MET A 214 32.27 0.30 -9.82
N LEU A 215 32.66 -0.87 -9.30
CA LEU A 215 32.03 -1.43 -8.09
C LEU A 215 32.88 -1.17 -6.83
N SER A 216 32.31 -0.46 -5.86
CA SER A 216 32.75 -0.55 -4.47
C SER A 216 32.59 -2.02 -4.02
N PRO A 217 33.55 -2.61 -3.28
CA PRO A 217 33.54 -4.03 -2.89
C PRO A 217 32.37 -4.45 -1.98
N SER A 218 31.46 -3.54 -1.66
CA SER A 218 30.27 -3.75 -0.82
C SER A 218 29.02 -4.20 -1.59
N LEU A 219 29.03 -4.25 -2.93
CA LEU A 219 27.87 -4.68 -3.72
C LEU A 219 27.78 -6.20 -3.86
N SER A 220 26.60 -6.76 -3.59
CA SER A 220 26.34 -8.20 -3.56
C SER A 220 26.02 -8.83 -4.91
N SER A 221 25.55 -8.05 -5.89
CA SER A 221 25.21 -8.53 -7.23
C SER A 221 25.29 -7.38 -8.24
N ALA A 222 25.96 -7.60 -9.36
CA ALA A 222 25.93 -6.71 -10.51
C ALA A 222 25.37 -7.49 -11.71
N GLN A 223 24.37 -6.92 -12.38
CA GLN A 223 23.75 -7.47 -13.58
C GLN A 223 24.08 -6.59 -14.78
N GLU A 224 24.31 -7.22 -15.92
CA GLU A 224 24.63 -6.50 -17.15
C GLU A 224 23.34 -6.03 -17.82
N LEU A 225 23.34 -4.76 -18.22
CA LEU A 225 22.32 -4.15 -19.07
C LEU A 225 22.69 -4.34 -20.55
N PRO A 226 21.71 -4.37 -21.47
CA PRO A 226 21.96 -4.38 -22.90
C PRO A 226 22.82 -3.17 -23.32
N ASP A 227 23.71 -3.37 -24.29
CA ASP A 227 24.73 -2.38 -24.71
C ASP A 227 24.16 -1.05 -25.26
N SER A 228 22.85 -0.94 -25.50
CA SER A 228 22.21 0.29 -25.97
C SER A 228 20.77 0.41 -25.46
N MET A 229 20.60 1.09 -24.32
CA MET A 229 19.28 1.46 -23.83
C MET A 229 19.00 2.94 -24.12
N PRO A 230 17.80 3.29 -24.59
CA PRO A 230 17.41 4.67 -24.81
C PRO A 230 17.13 5.34 -23.48
N PHE A 231 17.59 6.59 -23.31
CA PHE A 231 17.10 7.45 -22.24
C PHE A 231 16.26 8.56 -22.86
N PRO A 232 14.95 8.33 -23.06
CA PRO A 232 14.10 9.26 -23.79
C PRO A 232 14.01 10.63 -23.10
N SER A 233 13.74 11.67 -23.88
CA SER A 233 13.43 12.99 -23.34
C SER A 233 12.08 12.93 -22.60
N PRO A 234 11.85 13.77 -21.58
CA PRO A 234 10.58 13.80 -20.87
C PRO A 234 9.41 14.15 -21.80
N PRO A 235 8.16 13.86 -21.39
CA PRO A 235 6.98 14.29 -22.14
C PRO A 235 6.97 15.80 -22.34
N THR A 236 6.53 16.23 -23.52
CA THR A 236 6.41 17.67 -23.82
C THR A 236 5.30 18.28 -22.95
N PRO A 237 5.48 19.48 -22.38
CA PRO A 237 4.42 20.15 -21.63
C PRO A 237 3.15 20.34 -22.47
N PRO A 238 1.96 20.40 -21.85
CA PRO A 238 0.71 20.67 -22.56
C PRO A 238 0.77 21.96 -23.39
N LYS A 239 0.24 21.93 -24.61
CA LYS A 239 0.26 23.10 -25.52
C LYS A 239 -0.67 24.23 -25.08
N GLU A 240 -1.75 23.90 -24.38
CA GLU A 240 -2.77 24.85 -23.94
C GLU A 240 -2.67 25.05 -22.42
N CYS A 241 -1.88 26.03 -21.99
CA CYS A 241 -1.72 26.37 -20.58
C CYS A 241 -2.37 27.71 -20.23
N LYS A 242 -3.01 27.76 -19.05
CA LYS A 242 -3.53 29.00 -18.47
C LYS A 242 -2.41 29.69 -17.66
N PRO A 243 -2.28 31.02 -17.69
CA PRO A 243 -1.31 31.69 -16.83
C PRO A 243 -1.66 31.47 -15.35
N PHE A 244 -0.69 31.03 -14.57
CA PHE A 244 -0.82 30.84 -13.13
C PHE A 244 -0.27 32.07 -12.40
N SER A 245 -1.08 32.64 -11.50
CA SER A 245 -0.70 33.81 -10.70
C SER A 245 -0.87 33.48 -9.22
N LEU A 246 0.18 33.75 -8.44
CA LEU A 246 0.25 33.53 -6.99
C LEU A 246 -0.27 34.75 -6.18
N ASP A 247 -0.67 35.84 -6.84
CA ASP A 247 -0.83 37.18 -6.23
C ASP A 247 -2.23 37.46 -5.65
N LYS A 248 -2.91 36.47 -5.04
CA LYS A 248 -4.27 36.69 -4.49
C LYS A 248 -4.39 36.68 -2.96
N ALA A 249 -3.28 36.76 -2.22
CA ALA A 249 -3.33 36.89 -0.76
C ALA A 249 -3.42 38.38 -0.36
N SER A 250 -4.65 38.89 -0.32
CA SER A 250 -5.15 40.04 0.44
C SER A 250 -4.16 41.18 0.76
N ASP A 251 -4.17 42.23 -0.05
CA ASP A 251 -3.79 43.59 0.36
C ASP A 251 -4.86 44.17 1.34
N ASP A 252 -5.23 43.43 2.38
CA ASP A 252 -5.89 44.03 3.54
C ASP A 252 -4.79 44.62 4.42
N GLU A 253 -4.28 45.77 3.96
CA GLU A 253 -3.50 46.73 4.74
C GLU A 253 -4.35 47.22 5.92
N ASP A 254 -4.48 46.39 6.97
CA ASP A 254 -5.02 46.84 8.25
C ASP A 254 -3.86 47.51 9.01
N ASP A 255 -3.70 48.81 8.74
CA ASP A 255 -2.85 49.78 9.43
C ASP A 255 -2.83 49.56 10.96
N ARG A 256 -1.89 48.74 11.45
CA ARG A 256 -1.53 48.69 12.87
C ARG A 256 -0.02 48.70 13.03
N ASP A 257 0.48 49.93 13.05
CA ASP A 257 1.79 50.30 13.53
C ASP A 257 2.05 49.78 14.97
N ASP A 258 3.34 49.57 15.22
CA ASP A 258 4.01 49.31 16.49
C ASP A 258 3.86 47.89 17.06
N TYR A 259 4.93 47.08 16.93
CA TYR A 259 5.64 46.49 18.09
C TYR A 259 6.96 45.81 17.66
N GLU A 260 8.06 46.45 18.07
CA GLU A 260 9.39 45.96 18.48
C GLU A 260 9.97 44.65 17.88
N GLU A 261 11.08 44.83 17.16
CA GLU A 261 12.05 43.81 16.76
C GLU A 261 12.58 43.03 17.97
N HIS A 262 12.16 41.77 18.12
CA HIS A 262 12.93 40.77 18.83
C HIS A 262 13.41 39.71 17.83
N GLU A 263 14.73 39.68 17.62
CA GLU A 263 15.47 38.62 16.95
C GLU A 263 15.23 37.28 17.65
N ASN A 264 14.15 36.58 17.25
CA ASN A 264 13.87 35.24 17.70
C ASN A 264 14.57 34.24 16.79
N HIS A 265 15.83 33.97 17.10
CA HIS A 265 16.54 32.72 16.74
C HIS A 265 15.93 31.51 17.49
N LEU A 266 14.61 31.30 17.40
CA LEU A 266 13.93 30.18 18.04
C LEU A 266 13.83 28.99 17.07
N SER A 267 14.79 28.07 17.24
CA SER A 267 14.70 26.61 17.10
C SER A 267 13.47 26.03 16.39
N TRP A 268 13.53 25.97 15.06
CA TRP A 268 12.69 25.14 14.19
C TRP A 268 12.75 23.64 14.55
N ALA A 269 13.82 23.20 15.22
CA ALA A 269 13.98 21.83 15.72
C ALA A 269 12.91 21.44 16.77
N ASN A 270 12.31 22.41 17.47
CA ASN A 270 11.20 22.14 18.39
C ASN A 270 9.84 22.00 17.69
N MET A 271 9.72 22.41 16.42
CA MET A 271 8.45 22.38 15.67
C MET A 271 8.17 20.99 15.05
N PHE A 272 9.20 20.18 14.83
CA PHE A 272 9.06 18.81 14.32
C PHE A 272 9.20 17.73 15.41
N ALA A 273 9.90 18.00 16.51
CA ALA A 273 10.10 17.03 17.59
C ALA A 273 8.87 16.87 18.52
N HIS A 274 7.89 17.79 18.45
CA HIS A 274 6.66 17.74 19.25
C HIS A 274 5.46 17.78 18.31
N GLY A 275 4.78 16.65 18.16
CA GLY A 275 3.66 16.47 17.23
C GLY A 275 2.64 17.61 17.26
N PHE A 276 2.15 17.96 16.06
CA PHE A 276 1.21 19.02 15.74
C PHE A 276 -0.02 19.06 16.66
N GLY A 277 0.08 19.81 17.77
CA GLY A 277 -0.96 19.86 18.79
C GLY A 277 -1.26 21.23 19.37
N GLN A 278 -0.78 22.34 18.78
CA GLN A 278 -1.22 23.67 19.21
C GLN A 278 -1.55 24.59 18.06
N ASP A 279 -2.75 25.17 18.19
CA ASP A 279 -3.43 26.11 17.32
C ASP A 279 -2.56 27.32 16.95
N PHE A 280 -1.79 27.19 15.87
CA PHE A 280 -1.33 28.36 15.14
C PHE A 280 -2.52 28.97 14.41
N ARG A 281 -2.78 30.26 14.69
CA ARG A 281 -3.77 31.08 13.98
C ARG A 281 -3.67 30.82 12.48
N LYS A 282 -4.72 30.22 11.90
CA LYS A 282 -4.94 30.10 10.45
C LYS A 282 -4.86 31.49 9.82
N SER A 283 -3.71 31.85 9.27
CA SER A 283 -3.69 32.78 8.15
C SER A 283 -3.98 31.94 6.92
N ASP A 284 -4.92 32.39 6.07
CA ASP A 284 -5.31 31.72 4.83
C ASP A 284 -4.19 31.85 3.77
N ASN A 285 -3.02 31.28 4.05
CA ASN A 285 -1.88 31.20 3.13
C ASN A 285 -1.92 29.94 2.25
N THR A 286 -3.11 29.38 2.06
CA THR A 286 -3.36 28.21 1.21
C THR A 286 -3.88 28.66 -0.15
N ILE A 287 -3.21 28.24 -1.21
CA ILE A 287 -3.61 28.48 -2.59
C ILE A 287 -4.19 27.17 -3.13
N ASP A 288 -5.49 27.15 -3.42
CA ASP A 288 -6.13 25.98 -4.01
C ASP A 288 -6.04 26.03 -5.55
N VAL A 289 -5.49 24.98 -6.14
CA VAL A 289 -5.33 24.81 -7.59
C VAL A 289 -6.27 23.71 -8.05
N GLN A 290 -7.20 24.09 -8.92
CA GLN A 290 -8.17 23.18 -9.51
C GLN A 290 -7.60 22.55 -10.78
N SER A 291 -8.22 21.46 -11.24
CA SER A 291 -7.76 20.70 -12.40
C SER A 291 -7.55 21.57 -13.65
N GLY A 292 -6.49 21.26 -14.39
CA GLY A 292 -6.12 21.93 -15.64
C GLY A 292 -4.63 22.12 -15.82
N SER A 293 -4.27 22.66 -16.99
CA SER A 293 -2.89 22.96 -17.36
C SER A 293 -2.55 24.43 -17.14
N TYR A 294 -1.43 24.68 -16.50
CA TYR A 294 -1.01 25.98 -16.01
C TYR A 294 0.43 26.28 -16.44
N GLU A 295 0.74 27.55 -16.69
CA GLU A 295 2.08 28.02 -16.98
C GLU A 295 2.46 29.18 -16.06
N ILE A 296 3.67 29.10 -15.51
CA ILE A 296 4.30 30.17 -14.74
C ILE A 296 5.77 30.26 -15.12
N LYS A 297 6.32 31.48 -15.15
CA LYS A 297 7.75 31.65 -15.40
C LYS A 297 8.60 31.10 -14.24
N ASN A 298 8.31 31.55 -13.02
CA ASN A 298 9.01 31.15 -11.81
C ASN A 298 8.00 30.79 -10.73
N LEU A 299 8.12 29.60 -10.13
CA LEU A 299 7.36 29.24 -8.95
C LEU A 299 8.22 29.52 -7.71
N THR A 300 7.77 30.41 -6.83
CA THR A 300 8.46 30.68 -5.57
C THR A 300 7.48 30.63 -4.41
N LEU A 301 7.60 29.60 -3.57
CA LEU A 301 6.83 29.46 -2.34
C LEU A 301 7.76 29.59 -1.14
N ASN A 302 7.44 30.52 -0.25
CA ASN A 302 8.21 30.82 0.96
C ASN A 302 7.52 30.24 2.21
N ALA A 303 8.19 30.41 3.35
CA ALA A 303 7.79 29.84 4.63
C ALA A 303 6.31 30.06 4.94
N GLY A 304 5.61 28.98 5.26
CA GLY A 304 4.20 29.00 5.66
C GLY A 304 3.19 29.14 4.52
N LYS A 305 3.64 29.23 3.25
CA LYS A 305 2.74 29.12 2.10
C LYS A 305 2.47 27.66 1.77
N SER A 306 1.21 27.34 1.47
CA SER A 306 0.80 26.02 1.01
C SER A 306 0.05 26.13 -0.32
N VAL A 307 0.27 25.18 -1.22
CA VAL A 307 -0.56 24.96 -2.41
C VAL A 307 -1.32 23.66 -2.21
N THR A 308 -2.64 23.66 -2.37
CA THR A 308 -3.46 22.44 -2.39
C THR A 308 -3.87 22.14 -3.82
N VAL A 309 -3.65 20.92 -4.29
CA VAL A 309 -3.95 20.47 -5.64
C VAL A 309 -5.22 19.62 -5.60
N HIS A 310 -6.17 19.92 -6.48
CA HIS A 310 -7.45 19.20 -6.63
C HIS A 310 -7.64 18.69 -8.07
N GLY A 311 -7.96 17.40 -8.21
CA GLY A 311 -8.01 16.69 -9.49
C GLY A 311 -6.68 16.77 -10.27
N ASP A 312 -6.76 16.70 -11.60
CA ASP A 312 -5.55 16.59 -12.44
C ASP A 312 -4.94 17.95 -12.79
N VAL A 313 -3.72 18.22 -12.29
CA VAL A 313 -3.02 19.49 -12.51
C VAL A 313 -1.70 19.26 -13.21
N SER A 314 -1.51 19.92 -14.35
CA SER A 314 -0.21 20.02 -15.01
C SER A 314 0.31 21.45 -14.88
N LEU A 315 1.45 21.64 -14.22
CA LEU A 315 2.07 22.95 -14.02
C LEU A 315 3.41 23.01 -14.75
N THR A 316 3.48 23.89 -15.74
CA THR A 316 4.69 24.18 -16.52
C THR A 316 5.40 25.38 -15.91
N ILE A 317 6.63 25.18 -15.47
CA ILE A 317 7.52 26.19 -14.89
C ILE A 317 8.64 26.44 -15.90
N SER A 318 8.60 27.57 -16.61
CA SER A 318 9.52 27.81 -17.73
C SER A 318 10.98 28.04 -17.30
N ASP A 319 11.20 28.46 -16.05
CA ASP A 319 12.52 28.83 -15.52
C ASP A 319 12.74 28.13 -14.16
N THR A 320 12.70 28.83 -13.03
CA THR A 320 13.12 28.27 -11.73
C THR A 320 11.93 27.90 -10.84
N CYS A 321 12.03 26.75 -10.18
CA CYS A 321 11.13 26.32 -9.10
C CYS A 321 11.85 26.41 -7.75
N THR A 322 11.32 27.19 -6.80
CA THR A 322 11.89 27.36 -5.47
C THR A 322 10.82 27.19 -4.39
N LEU A 323 11.02 26.19 -3.54
CA LEU A 323 10.23 25.93 -2.34
C LEU A 323 11.12 26.11 -1.12
N ASN A 324 10.78 27.03 -0.23
CA ASN A 324 11.53 27.27 1.00
C ASN A 324 10.58 27.27 2.19
N ALA A 325 10.66 26.22 3.03
CA ALA A 325 9.73 25.98 4.13
C ALA A 325 8.24 26.05 3.72
N ALA A 326 7.93 25.58 2.52
CA ALA A 326 6.59 25.60 1.92
C ALA A 326 6.03 24.18 1.75
N SER A 327 4.73 24.06 1.44
CA SER A 327 4.13 22.76 1.10
C SER A 327 3.31 22.78 -0.18
N ILE A 328 3.38 21.70 -0.95
CA ILE A 328 2.42 21.35 -2.00
C ILE A 328 1.70 20.08 -1.53
N LEU A 329 0.38 20.14 -1.42
CA LEU A 329 -0.46 19.08 -0.88
C LEU A 329 -1.42 18.58 -1.95
N LEU A 330 -1.43 17.29 -2.21
CA LEU A 330 -2.42 16.65 -3.08
C LEU A 330 -3.63 16.19 -2.24
N ALA A 331 -4.83 16.48 -2.76
CA ALA A 331 -6.06 15.83 -2.31
C ALA A 331 -6.07 14.34 -2.70
N ASP A 332 -6.96 13.54 -2.11
CA ASP A 332 -6.97 12.08 -2.26
C ASP A 332 -7.19 11.60 -3.70
N ASP A 333 -7.84 12.39 -4.54
CA ASP A 333 -8.16 12.13 -5.95
C ASP A 333 -7.33 12.96 -6.94
N ALA A 334 -6.35 13.74 -6.46
CA ALA A 334 -5.57 14.64 -7.30
C ALA A 334 -4.34 14.00 -7.94
N THR A 335 -3.93 14.51 -9.09
CA THR A 335 -2.62 14.23 -9.70
C THR A 335 -1.88 15.54 -9.98
N LEU A 336 -0.56 15.50 -9.93
CA LEU A 336 0.30 16.66 -10.17
C LEU A 336 1.46 16.29 -11.09
N THR A 337 1.49 16.91 -12.26
CA THR A 337 2.63 16.83 -13.18
C THR A 337 3.33 18.19 -13.23
N LEU A 338 4.59 18.24 -12.81
CA LEU A 338 5.44 19.43 -12.87
C LEU A 338 6.41 19.31 -14.04
N HIS A 339 6.35 20.22 -15.01
CA HIS A 339 7.38 20.35 -16.04
C HIS A 339 8.27 21.55 -15.71
N VAL A 340 9.56 21.32 -15.41
CA VAL A 340 10.48 22.39 -15.01
C VAL A 340 11.55 22.59 -16.09
N GLY A 341 11.62 23.81 -16.63
CA GLY A 341 12.57 24.22 -17.66
C GLY A 341 13.92 24.71 -17.15
N GLY A 342 14.11 24.81 -15.84
CA GLY A 342 15.33 25.30 -15.21
C GLY A 342 15.56 24.68 -13.83
N ASN A 343 16.25 25.42 -12.95
CA ASN A 343 16.70 24.87 -11.67
C ASN A 343 15.53 24.59 -10.70
N VAL A 344 15.68 23.54 -9.91
CA VAL A 344 14.77 23.21 -8.80
C VAL A 344 15.53 23.38 -7.49
N ARG A 345 14.94 24.11 -6.54
CA ARG A 345 15.44 24.22 -5.17
C ARG A 345 14.33 23.97 -4.17
N ILE A 346 14.45 22.89 -3.41
CA ILE A 346 13.46 22.49 -2.41
C ILE A 346 14.15 22.38 -1.05
N THR A 347 13.99 23.42 -0.24
CA THR A 347 14.63 23.56 1.07
C THR A 347 13.63 23.45 2.19
N SER A 348 13.81 22.46 3.07
CA SER A 348 12.94 22.18 4.22
C SER A 348 11.43 22.23 3.91
N SER A 349 11.06 21.72 2.74
CA SER A 349 9.70 21.83 2.19
C SER A 349 9.05 20.46 2.02
N TYR A 350 7.73 20.45 1.79
CA TYR A 350 6.95 19.22 1.66
C TYR A 350 6.22 19.15 0.32
N ILE A 351 6.26 18.00 -0.35
CA ILE A 351 5.40 17.67 -1.49
C ILE A 351 4.82 16.27 -1.26
N GLY A 352 3.50 16.12 -1.26
CA GLY A 352 2.86 14.84 -1.00
C GLY A 352 1.38 14.96 -0.61
N ASN A 353 0.88 13.98 0.13
CA ASN A 353 -0.48 13.96 0.66
C ASN A 353 -0.67 14.84 1.91
N ILE A 354 -1.92 15.01 2.35
CA ILE A 354 -2.30 15.94 3.41
C ILE A 354 -1.71 15.60 4.79
N GLU A 355 -1.35 14.34 5.04
CA GLU A 355 -0.81 13.84 6.31
C GLU A 355 0.60 14.34 6.61
N LYS A 356 1.33 14.84 5.60
CA LYS A 356 2.68 15.41 5.77
C LYS A 356 3.69 14.47 6.45
N SER A 357 3.55 13.16 6.25
CA SER A 357 4.36 12.15 6.92
C SER A 357 4.94 11.13 5.94
N THR A 358 6.17 10.68 6.18
CA THR A 358 6.78 9.54 5.48
C THR A 358 6.13 8.21 5.86
N ASN A 359 5.33 8.15 6.94
CA ASN A 359 4.61 6.92 7.32
C ASN A 359 3.22 6.83 6.66
N SER A 360 2.78 7.88 5.98
CA SER A 360 1.55 7.86 5.21
C SER A 360 1.87 7.49 3.78
N TRP A 361 1.17 6.53 3.21
CA TRP A 361 1.34 6.17 1.81
C TRP A 361 0.48 7.06 0.90
N ILE A 362 1.03 7.38 -0.25
CA ILE A 362 0.34 7.89 -1.44
C ILE A 362 1.15 7.33 -2.60
N ASP A 363 0.45 6.88 -3.64
CA ASP A 363 1.09 6.45 -4.87
C ASP A 363 1.99 7.56 -5.43
N PRO A 364 3.33 7.38 -5.49
CA PRO A 364 4.24 8.38 -6.00
C PRO A 364 4.00 8.76 -7.46
N SER A 365 3.41 7.88 -8.26
CA SER A 365 3.09 8.13 -9.68
C SER A 365 2.11 9.29 -9.86
N ARG A 366 1.34 9.61 -8.82
CA ARG A 366 0.42 10.76 -8.79
C ARG A 366 1.16 12.10 -8.75
N ILE A 367 2.46 12.11 -8.45
CA ILE A 367 3.29 13.32 -8.43
C ILE A 367 4.52 13.08 -9.32
N GLN A 368 4.51 13.65 -10.52
CA GLN A 368 5.57 13.49 -11.50
C GLN A 368 6.32 14.80 -11.69
N LEU A 369 7.65 14.77 -11.58
CA LEU A 369 8.53 15.91 -11.80
C LEU A 369 9.42 15.66 -13.01
N TYR A 370 9.16 16.39 -14.10
CA TYR A 370 9.89 16.29 -15.36
C TYR A 370 10.88 17.44 -15.56
N GLY A 371 12.16 17.12 -15.74
CA GLY A 371 13.21 18.09 -16.08
C GLY A 371 13.36 18.26 -17.58
N GLN A 372 12.99 19.43 -18.10
CA GLN A 372 12.91 19.75 -19.53
C GLN A 372 14.21 20.33 -20.11
N ALA A 373 15.20 20.61 -19.27
CA ALA A 373 16.48 21.20 -19.66
C ALA A 373 17.64 20.65 -18.83
N ASP A 374 18.85 20.98 -19.26
CA ASP A 374 20.05 20.82 -18.44
C ASP A 374 20.02 21.83 -17.29
N SER A 375 19.92 21.32 -16.06
CA SER A 375 19.70 22.13 -14.86
C SER A 375 20.12 21.40 -13.58
N ASN A 376 20.23 22.16 -12.48
CA ASN A 376 20.57 21.62 -11.16
C ASN A 376 19.33 21.56 -10.27
N TRP A 377 19.12 20.41 -9.64
CA TRP A 377 17.98 20.11 -8.78
C TRP A 377 18.47 19.83 -7.36
N ASP A 378 18.38 20.84 -6.49
CA ASP A 378 18.82 20.80 -5.10
C ASP A 378 17.63 20.49 -4.17
N ILE A 379 17.66 19.35 -3.48
CA ILE A 379 16.68 18.98 -2.44
C ILE A 379 17.40 18.86 -1.10
N ASP A 380 17.24 19.87 -0.24
CA ASP A 380 18.03 20.01 0.99
C ASP A 380 17.20 20.31 2.25
N GLY A 381 17.89 20.47 3.38
CA GLY A 381 17.27 20.73 4.68
C GLY A 381 16.47 19.54 5.20
N MET A 382 15.31 19.80 5.82
CA MET A 382 14.35 18.75 6.24
C MET A 382 13.22 18.60 5.22
N SER A 383 13.57 18.45 3.95
CA SER A 383 12.56 18.26 2.89
C SER A 383 11.99 16.85 2.88
N THR A 384 10.71 16.70 2.58
CA THR A 384 10.09 15.40 2.29
C THR A 384 9.23 15.52 1.04
N ILE A 385 9.58 14.75 0.01
CA ILE A 385 8.91 14.78 -1.29
C ILE A 385 8.47 13.36 -1.61
N LYS A 386 7.22 13.20 -2.02
CA LYS A 386 6.67 11.92 -2.50
C LYS A 386 6.40 12.09 -3.99
N CYS A 387 7.24 11.52 -4.85
CA CYS A 387 7.12 11.73 -6.29
C CYS A 387 8.02 10.78 -7.09
N GLU A 388 7.79 10.81 -8.39
CA GLU A 388 8.74 10.35 -9.40
C GLU A 388 9.51 11.54 -9.97
N ILE A 389 10.84 11.45 -9.97
CA ILE A 389 11.71 12.44 -10.62
C ILE A 389 12.25 11.83 -11.90
N TYR A 390 11.92 12.44 -13.04
CA TYR A 390 12.45 12.08 -14.35
C TYR A 390 13.07 13.29 -15.03
N ALA A 391 14.40 13.42 -14.92
CA ALA A 391 15.15 14.59 -15.38
C ALA A 391 16.42 14.15 -16.12
N PRO A 392 16.30 13.53 -17.32
CA PRO A 392 17.39 12.92 -18.08
C PRO A 392 18.63 13.80 -18.26
N MET A 393 18.44 15.11 -18.34
CA MET A 393 19.50 16.08 -18.61
C MET A 393 19.94 16.85 -17.36
N SER A 394 19.30 16.64 -16.20
CA SER A 394 19.57 17.42 -14.99
C SER A 394 20.35 16.61 -13.96
N ASP A 395 21.09 17.33 -13.13
CA ASP A 395 21.81 16.78 -11.99
C ASP A 395 20.93 16.93 -10.73
N VAL A 396 20.63 15.82 -10.07
CA VAL A 396 19.76 15.78 -8.89
C VAL A 396 20.59 15.52 -7.64
N GLU A 397 20.58 16.48 -6.70
CA GLU A 397 21.30 16.41 -5.44
C GLU A 397 20.33 16.42 -4.24
N LEU A 398 20.41 15.36 -3.42
CA LEU A 398 19.76 15.26 -2.13
C LEU A 398 20.79 15.49 -1.02
N SER A 399 20.52 16.43 -0.12
CA SER A 399 21.41 16.72 1.00
C SER A 399 20.69 17.10 2.30
N GLY A 400 21.42 17.21 3.41
CA GLY A 400 20.83 17.49 4.72
C GLY A 400 20.12 16.26 5.28
N VAL A 401 18.85 16.41 5.66
CA VAL A 401 17.97 15.33 6.17
C VAL A 401 16.78 15.16 5.21
N SER A 402 16.99 15.40 3.92
CA SER A 402 15.93 15.31 2.92
C SER A 402 15.52 13.87 2.67
N THR A 403 14.24 13.64 2.39
CA THR A 403 13.69 12.33 2.06
C THR A 403 12.89 12.42 0.78
N VAL A 404 13.18 11.54 -0.18
CA VAL A 404 12.34 11.31 -1.37
C VAL A 404 11.67 9.94 -1.22
N CYS A 405 10.35 9.88 -1.31
CA CYS A 405 9.58 8.64 -1.39
C CYS A 405 9.12 8.44 -2.85
N GLY A 406 9.59 7.39 -3.51
CA GLY A 406 9.42 7.18 -4.95
C GLY A 406 10.77 6.87 -5.61
N ARG A 407 11.02 7.42 -6.81
CA ARG A 407 12.20 7.10 -7.62
C ARG A 407 12.87 8.32 -8.24
N ILE A 408 14.11 8.14 -8.69
CA ILE A 408 14.90 9.18 -9.37
C ILE A 408 15.57 8.61 -10.63
N ALA A 409 15.20 9.14 -11.79
CA ALA A 409 15.89 8.93 -13.06
C ALA A 409 16.47 10.27 -13.57
N ALA A 410 17.79 10.41 -13.64
CA ALA A 410 18.44 11.68 -13.98
C ALA A 410 19.75 11.54 -14.77
N ASN A 411 20.43 12.66 -15.09
CA ASN A 411 21.79 12.61 -15.64
C ASN A 411 22.78 12.13 -14.57
N GLU A 412 22.84 12.86 -13.45
CA GLU A 412 23.61 12.52 -12.27
C GLU A 412 22.72 12.52 -11.03
N VAL A 413 22.97 11.59 -10.11
CA VAL A 413 22.25 11.50 -8.84
C VAL A 413 23.25 11.47 -7.68
N THR A 414 23.16 12.47 -6.80
CA THR A 414 24.00 12.59 -5.61
C THR A 414 23.17 12.60 -4.34
N LEU A 415 23.47 11.70 -3.41
CA LEU A 415 22.89 11.63 -2.06
C LEU A 415 24.01 11.85 -1.03
N ARG A 416 23.87 12.85 -0.15
CA ARG A 416 24.86 13.21 0.88
C ARG A 416 24.22 13.63 2.21
N GLY A 417 25.03 13.73 3.27
CA GLY A 417 24.52 14.00 4.61
C GLY A 417 23.73 12.82 5.18
N ASP A 418 22.52 13.09 5.70
CA ASP A 418 21.57 12.09 6.23
C ASP A 418 20.36 11.90 5.29
N SER A 419 20.51 12.23 3.98
CA SER A 419 19.43 12.14 3.00
C SER A 419 18.99 10.69 2.75
N ARG A 420 17.70 10.49 2.43
CA ARG A 420 17.13 9.16 2.21
C ARG A 420 16.32 9.10 0.93
N LEU A 421 16.46 7.99 0.20
CA LEU A 421 15.51 7.58 -0.82
C LEU A 421 14.74 6.36 -0.32
N LEU A 422 13.42 6.46 -0.33
CA LEU A 422 12.48 5.41 0.05
C LEU A 422 11.74 4.96 -1.21
N TYR A 423 12.21 3.90 -1.85
CA TYR A 423 11.64 3.38 -3.09
C TYR A 423 10.28 2.73 -2.85
N ASP A 424 9.31 3.03 -3.72
CA ASP A 424 8.02 2.38 -3.73
C ASP A 424 8.02 1.29 -4.82
N SER A 425 7.82 0.04 -4.43
CA SER A 425 7.80 -1.07 -5.38
C SER A 425 6.52 -1.14 -6.20
N THR A 426 5.48 -0.34 -5.89
CA THR A 426 4.32 -0.21 -6.80
C THR A 426 4.67 0.48 -8.11
N LEU A 427 5.84 1.11 -8.20
CA LEU A 427 6.31 1.73 -9.43
C LEU A 427 6.95 0.73 -10.38
N ASP A 428 7.25 -0.49 -9.92
CA ASP A 428 7.88 -1.51 -10.75
C ASP A 428 6.82 -2.22 -11.60
N HIS A 429 6.54 -1.68 -12.78
CA HIS A 429 5.71 -2.36 -13.79
C HIS A 429 6.53 -3.25 -14.71
N GLY A 430 7.78 -3.56 -14.35
CA GLY A 430 8.72 -4.22 -15.25
C GLY A 430 9.28 -3.27 -16.30
N GLY A 431 10.42 -3.66 -16.88
CA GLY A 431 11.15 -2.78 -17.77
C GLY A 431 12.44 -3.40 -18.26
N PHE A 432 13.48 -2.58 -18.36
CA PHE A 432 14.80 -2.97 -18.81
C PHE A 432 15.49 -3.97 -17.89
N ALA A 433 15.17 -3.99 -16.58
CA ALA A 433 15.77 -4.95 -15.66
C ALA A 433 15.33 -6.40 -15.90
N ASP A 434 14.12 -6.61 -16.43
CA ASP A 434 13.58 -7.93 -16.70
C ASP A 434 13.84 -8.34 -18.15
N SER A 435 14.81 -9.23 -18.36
CA SER A 435 15.11 -9.79 -19.70
C SER A 435 13.98 -10.60 -20.32
N SER A 436 12.97 -10.98 -19.52
CA SER A 436 11.77 -11.65 -19.99
C SER A 436 10.62 -10.69 -20.31
N SER A 437 10.80 -9.39 -20.07
CA SER A 437 9.82 -8.38 -20.44
C SER A 437 9.63 -8.31 -21.94
N SER A 438 8.49 -7.78 -22.35
CA SER A 438 8.11 -7.70 -23.76
C SER A 438 8.93 -6.66 -24.55
N LEU A 439 9.76 -5.87 -23.86
CA LEU A 439 10.83 -5.04 -24.43
C LEU A 439 11.88 -5.84 -25.20
N TYR A 440 12.07 -7.11 -24.83
CA TYR A 440 13.04 -8.00 -25.42
C TYR A 440 12.39 -8.91 -26.47
N ASP A 441 13.19 -9.30 -27.46
CA ASP A 441 12.80 -10.35 -28.41
C ASP A 441 13.13 -11.76 -27.85
N GLY A 442 12.81 -12.80 -28.62
CA GLY A 442 13.05 -14.19 -28.20
C GLY A 442 14.53 -14.57 -28.07
N ASP A 443 15.44 -13.73 -28.57
CA ASP A 443 16.89 -13.90 -28.43
C ASP A 443 17.44 -13.13 -27.21
N GLY A 444 16.59 -12.41 -26.48
CA GLY A 444 16.96 -11.58 -25.33
C GLY A 444 17.55 -10.23 -25.71
N GLU A 445 17.40 -9.81 -26.97
CA GLU A 445 17.87 -8.52 -27.46
C GLU A 445 16.76 -7.47 -27.34
N LEU A 446 17.15 -6.24 -26.97
CA LEU A 446 16.19 -5.14 -26.87
C LEU A 446 15.64 -4.81 -28.27
N ARG A 447 14.30 -4.75 -28.38
CA ARG A 447 13.60 -4.56 -29.66
C ARG A 447 14.02 -3.27 -30.37
N PRO A 448 14.19 -3.28 -31.70
CA PRO A 448 14.61 -2.09 -32.45
C PRO A 448 13.70 -0.87 -32.26
N GLN A 449 12.40 -1.08 -32.06
CA GLN A 449 11.42 -0.02 -31.86
C GLN A 449 11.66 0.71 -30.53
N VAL A 450 11.96 -0.04 -29.47
CA VAL A 450 12.31 0.52 -28.15
C VAL A 450 13.62 1.30 -28.26
N LYS A 451 14.65 0.74 -28.91
CA LYS A 451 15.94 1.42 -29.15
C LYS A 451 15.82 2.78 -29.85
N GLN A 452 14.74 3.01 -30.60
CA GLN A 452 14.48 4.24 -31.34
C GLN A 452 13.64 5.26 -30.55
N LEU A 453 13.20 4.93 -29.33
CA LEU A 453 12.43 5.83 -28.50
C LEU A 453 13.29 7.02 -28.07
N THR A 454 12.85 8.22 -28.44
CA THR A 454 13.57 9.47 -28.17
C THR A 454 12.85 10.38 -27.20
N VAL A 455 11.56 10.14 -26.96
CA VAL A 455 10.68 10.93 -26.10
C VAL A 455 9.70 9.98 -25.41
N LEU A 456 9.42 10.21 -24.13
CA LEU A 456 8.31 9.60 -23.40
C LEU A 456 7.01 10.25 -23.84
N ASP A 457 6.50 9.84 -25.00
CA ASP A 457 5.19 10.24 -25.49
C ASP A 457 4.22 9.07 -25.27
N PRO A 458 3.14 9.25 -24.48
CA PRO A 458 2.14 8.21 -24.26
C PRO A 458 1.63 7.60 -25.57
N VAL A 459 1.43 8.40 -26.61
CA VAL A 459 0.93 7.90 -27.91
C VAL A 459 1.94 6.98 -28.60
N LEU A 460 3.24 7.25 -28.45
CA LEU A 460 4.28 6.38 -29.00
C LEU A 460 4.41 5.09 -28.18
N ILE A 461 4.25 5.20 -26.86
CA ILE A 461 4.28 4.05 -25.95
C ILE A 461 3.08 3.12 -26.23
N ASP A 462 1.88 3.68 -26.37
CA ASP A 462 0.67 2.92 -26.77
C ASP A 462 0.86 2.21 -28.12
N ALA A 463 1.44 2.88 -29.10
CA ALA A 463 1.75 2.27 -30.39
C ALA A 463 2.80 1.15 -30.27
N LEU A 464 3.76 1.27 -29.35
CA LEU A 464 4.69 0.19 -29.03
C LEU A 464 3.93 -0.99 -28.41
N TYR A 465 3.03 -0.75 -27.44
CA TYR A 465 2.20 -1.77 -26.83
C TYR A 465 1.34 -2.54 -27.85
N GLU A 466 0.64 -1.84 -28.73
CA GLU A 466 -0.15 -2.47 -29.79
C GLU A 466 0.73 -3.35 -30.69
N SER A 467 1.92 -2.87 -31.06
CA SER A 467 2.84 -3.63 -31.92
C SER A 467 3.41 -4.89 -31.25
N VAL A 468 3.57 -4.85 -29.92
CA VAL A 468 4.11 -5.96 -29.13
C VAL A 468 3.00 -6.98 -28.82
N SER A 469 1.81 -6.52 -28.47
CA SER A 469 0.65 -7.34 -28.10
C SER A 469 0.00 -8.09 -29.28
N GLU A 470 -0.02 -7.53 -30.50
CA GLU A 470 -0.52 -8.24 -31.70
C GLU A 470 0.23 -9.56 -31.97
N THR A 471 1.45 -9.70 -31.45
CA THR A 471 2.24 -10.94 -31.56
C THR A 471 1.81 -12.00 -30.53
N ALA A 472 1.16 -11.60 -29.43
CA ALA A 472 0.80 -12.48 -28.30
C ALA A 472 -0.67 -12.97 -28.30
N SER A 473 -1.59 -12.26 -28.96
CA SER A 473 -3.04 -12.35 -28.67
C SER A 473 -3.85 -13.45 -29.38
N ASN A 474 -3.28 -14.60 -29.77
CA ASN A 474 -4.03 -15.62 -30.54
C ASN A 474 -4.54 -16.83 -29.74
N THR A 475 -4.57 -16.75 -28.41
CA THR A 475 -5.15 -17.82 -27.57
C THR A 475 -5.73 -17.20 -26.30
N TYR A 476 -6.73 -17.82 -25.69
CA TYR A 476 -7.40 -17.46 -24.42
C TYR A 476 -8.70 -16.65 -24.56
N SER A 477 -9.81 -17.39 -24.60
CA SER A 477 -11.14 -16.83 -24.35
C SER A 477 -12.13 -17.90 -23.88
N SER A 478 -12.17 -18.21 -22.58
CA SER A 478 -13.40 -18.53 -21.85
C SER A 478 -13.16 -18.72 -20.34
N PHE A 479 -14.14 -18.37 -19.51
CA PHE A 479 -14.19 -18.69 -18.07
C PHE A 479 -14.15 -20.20 -17.78
N GLN A 480 -14.47 -21.02 -18.79
CA GLN A 480 -14.40 -22.48 -18.72
C GLN A 480 -12.95 -22.98 -18.69
N ASP A 481 -12.01 -22.26 -19.33
CA ASP A 481 -10.62 -22.67 -19.46
C ASP A 481 -9.85 -22.62 -18.12
N TRP A 482 -10.26 -21.74 -17.19
CA TRP A 482 -9.68 -21.62 -15.84
C TRP A 482 -9.80 -22.90 -14.99
N TRP A 483 -10.84 -23.71 -15.23
CA TRP A 483 -11.07 -24.95 -14.47
C TRP A 483 -10.19 -26.11 -14.94
N ASP A 484 -9.89 -26.18 -16.24
CA ASP A 484 -9.22 -27.32 -16.85
C ASP A 484 -7.71 -27.07 -17.05
N GLU A 485 -7.30 -25.80 -17.19
CA GLU A 485 -5.90 -25.37 -17.21
C GLU A 485 -5.73 -24.20 -16.23
N PRO A 486 -4.90 -24.31 -15.16
CA PRO A 486 -4.67 -23.18 -14.28
C PRO A 486 -4.07 -22.05 -15.10
N THR A 487 -4.88 -21.04 -15.40
CA THR A 487 -4.49 -19.91 -16.24
C THR A 487 -3.32 -19.18 -15.59
N LYS A 488 -2.54 -18.48 -16.42
CA LYS A 488 -1.65 -17.45 -15.91
C LYS A 488 -2.44 -16.54 -14.96
N ARG A 489 -1.78 -16.11 -13.88
CA ARG A 489 -2.29 -15.14 -12.91
C ARG A 489 -1.60 -13.82 -13.24
N PRO A 490 -2.10 -13.08 -14.23
CA PRO A 490 -1.44 -11.88 -14.67
C PRO A 490 -1.51 -10.84 -13.54
N ASN A 491 -2.69 -10.56 -13.01
CA ASN A 491 -2.89 -9.43 -12.11
C ASN A 491 -2.27 -9.67 -10.74
N GLU A 492 -1.60 -8.64 -10.23
CA GLU A 492 -1.09 -8.65 -8.87
C GLU A 492 -2.15 -8.11 -7.90
N VAL A 493 -2.43 -8.85 -6.84
CA VAL A 493 -3.46 -8.48 -5.86
C VAL A 493 -2.84 -8.39 -4.48
N THR A 494 -2.85 -7.19 -3.90
CA THR A 494 -2.45 -6.99 -2.50
C THR A 494 -3.67 -6.86 -1.64
N TYR A 495 -3.71 -7.56 -0.50
CA TYR A 495 -4.85 -7.51 0.40
C TYR A 495 -4.44 -7.34 1.87
N ALA A 496 -5.24 -6.57 2.59
CA ALA A 496 -5.18 -6.43 4.03
C ALA A 496 -6.37 -7.17 4.65
N LEU A 497 -6.07 -8.24 5.39
CA LEU A 497 -7.10 -9.01 6.09
C LEU A 497 -7.68 -8.19 7.25
N ILE A 498 -8.96 -7.85 7.17
CA ILE A 498 -9.69 -7.22 8.27
C ILE A 498 -10.27 -8.34 9.12
N VAL A 499 -9.45 -8.86 10.04
CA VAL A 499 -9.93 -9.87 10.99
C VAL A 499 -10.84 -9.20 12.00
N TYR A 500 -12.14 -9.20 11.73
CA TYR A 500 -13.14 -9.11 12.79
C TYR A 500 -13.12 -10.41 13.56
N GLY A 501 -12.15 -10.55 14.45
CA GLY A 501 -12.16 -11.63 15.43
C GLY A 501 -13.50 -11.54 16.15
N VAL A 502 -14.36 -12.54 15.95
CA VAL A 502 -15.62 -12.68 16.70
C VAL A 502 -15.27 -12.43 18.14
N ASP A 503 -15.79 -11.33 18.71
CA ASP A 503 -15.35 -10.80 20.00
C ASP A 503 -15.29 -11.93 21.01
N ALA A 504 -14.08 -12.46 21.23
CA ALA A 504 -13.87 -13.59 22.12
C ALA A 504 -14.30 -13.18 23.53
N ARG A 505 -14.31 -11.87 23.85
CA ARG A 505 -14.83 -11.33 25.11
C ARG A 505 -16.34 -11.44 25.17
N ARG A 506 -17.08 -11.25 24.06
CA ARG A 506 -18.54 -11.45 24.02
C ARG A 506 -18.89 -12.93 24.17
N TRP A 507 -18.18 -13.83 23.50
CA TRP A 507 -18.37 -15.28 23.70
C TRP A 507 -17.97 -15.73 25.10
N GLU A 508 -16.83 -15.26 25.63
CA GLU A 508 -16.43 -15.49 27.02
C GLU A 508 -17.43 -14.90 28.02
N SER A 509 -18.03 -13.74 27.72
CA SER A 509 -19.05 -13.13 28.59
C SER A 509 -20.32 -13.98 28.62
N PHE A 510 -20.75 -14.53 27.48
CA PHE A 510 -21.86 -15.48 27.41
C PHE A 510 -21.53 -16.79 28.13
N ALA A 511 -20.33 -17.32 27.97
CA ALA A 511 -19.88 -18.52 28.66
C ALA A 511 -19.77 -18.30 30.18
N ARG A 512 -19.28 -17.13 30.63
CA ARG A 512 -19.24 -16.74 32.05
C ARG A 512 -20.65 -16.54 32.60
N PHE A 513 -21.54 -15.89 31.86
CA PHE A 513 -22.94 -15.70 32.24
C PHE A 513 -23.67 -17.04 32.36
N ALA A 514 -23.47 -17.97 31.41
CA ALA A 514 -24.01 -19.33 31.45
C ALA A 514 -23.44 -20.17 32.61
N ARG A 515 -22.17 -19.97 33.00
CA ARG A 515 -21.59 -20.56 34.22
C ARG A 515 -22.18 -19.98 35.50
N GLN A 516 -22.42 -18.67 35.55
CA GLN A 516 -22.99 -18.00 36.72
C GLN A 516 -24.46 -18.36 36.95
N THR A 517 -25.26 -18.47 35.88
CA THR A 517 -26.68 -18.85 35.96
C THR A 517 -26.89 -20.34 36.29
N ARG A 518 -25.97 -21.24 35.93
CA ARG A 518 -26.03 -22.65 36.40
C ARG A 518 -25.67 -22.84 37.88
N SER A 519 -25.04 -21.86 38.51
CA SER A 519 -24.69 -21.89 39.94
C SER A 519 -25.83 -21.41 40.86
N THR A 520 -26.92 -20.90 40.29
CA THR A 520 -28.05 -20.36 41.05
C THR A 520 -29.35 -20.90 40.47
N THR A 521 -29.80 -22.06 40.98
CA THR A 521 -31.13 -22.25 41.61
C THR A 521 -31.47 -23.74 41.73
N PHE A 522 -31.30 -24.28 42.95
CA PHE A 522 -32.34 -25.07 43.63
C PHE A 522 -32.20 -24.81 45.14
N ALA A 523 -32.83 -23.73 45.60
CA ALA A 523 -33.25 -23.55 46.99
C ALA A 523 -34.48 -22.62 46.99
N THR A 524 -35.65 -23.23 46.93
CA THR A 524 -36.98 -22.65 47.19
C THR A 524 -37.08 -22.05 48.59
N VAL A 525 -37.68 -20.85 48.75
CA VAL A 525 -38.61 -20.51 49.85
C VAL A 525 -39.63 -19.47 49.37
N PHE A 526 -40.91 -19.74 49.66
CA PHE A 526 -42.09 -18.88 49.60
C PHE A 526 -41.93 -17.58 50.41
N ASP A 527 -42.40 -16.43 49.93
CA ASP A 527 -43.57 -15.70 50.48
C ASP A 527 -43.74 -14.31 49.82
N LYS A 528 -45.01 -14.01 49.49
CA LYS A 528 -45.62 -12.76 49.00
C LYS A 528 -45.28 -12.21 47.61
#